data_AF-A0A3S0HBN5-F1
#
_entry.id   AF-A0A3S0HBN5-F1
#
_cell.length_a   1.000
_cell.length_b   1.000
_cell.length_c   1.000
_cell.angle_alpha   90.00
_cell.angle_beta   90.00
_cell.angle_gamma   90.00
#
_symmetry.space_group_name_H-M   'P 1'
#
loop_
_entity.id
_entity.type
_entity.pdbx_description
1 polymer ?
#
loop_
_entity_poly.entity_id
_entity_poly.type
_entity_poly.pdbx_seq_one_letter_code
_entity_poly.pdbx_strand_id
1 'polypeptide(L)'
;MNNAILQLCKQLRLAHIAEAIHDVPFTTPEEYIYQLLLKEQDGREQARIARNLKNARFIDTKTLEGYEWHKDICLPSHLSKEELVQLDFIRRKENVILVGAPGTGKTHLASALGRKACEQGFEVRFY
;
A
#
# COMPACT_ATOMS: atom_id res chain seq x y z
N MET A 1 -12.84 28.87 -10.58
CA MET A 1 -12.61 28.49 -9.17
C MET A 1 -12.16 29.72 -8.38
N ASN A 2 -12.64 29.92 -7.16
CA ASN A 2 -12.22 31.06 -6.33
C ASN A 2 -10.72 30.93 -6.01
N ASN A 3 -9.90 31.88 -6.47
CA ASN A 3 -8.45 31.85 -6.28
C ASN A 3 -8.04 31.80 -4.80
N ALA A 4 -8.86 32.36 -3.90
CA ALA A 4 -8.61 32.28 -2.46
C ALA A 4 -8.72 30.84 -1.94
N ILE A 5 -9.69 30.05 -2.44
CA ILE A 5 -9.89 28.65 -2.03
C ILE A 5 -8.68 27.81 -2.48
N LEU A 6 -8.23 27.97 -3.73
CA LEU A 6 -7.04 27.28 -4.23
C LEU A 6 -5.79 27.60 -3.40
N GLN A 7 -5.60 28.88 -3.06
CA GLN A 7 -4.47 29.32 -2.27
C GLN A 7 -4.49 28.71 -0.86
N LEU A 8 -5.67 28.65 -0.23
CA LEU A 8 -5.86 28.00 1.06
C LEU A 8 -5.60 26.49 0.98
N CYS A 9 -6.13 25.81 -0.04
CA CYS A 9 -5.86 24.39 -0.27
C CYS A 9 -4.36 24.13 -0.38
N LYS A 10 -3.63 24.97 -1.13
CA LYS A 10 -2.17 24.86 -1.24
C LYS A 10 -1.45 25.05 0.11
N GLN A 11 -1.85 26.06 0.91
CA GLN A 11 -1.25 26.34 2.21
C GLN A 11 -1.52 25.21 3.23
N LEU A 12 -2.72 24.65 3.21
CA LEU A 12 -3.15 23.55 4.10
C LEU A 12 -2.76 22.15 3.57
N ARG A 13 -2.11 22.09 2.40
CA ARG A 13 -1.72 20.85 1.68
C ARG A 13 -2.93 19.99 1.26
N LEU A 14 -4.08 20.58 1.03
CA LEU A 14 -5.32 19.93 0.60
C LEU A 14 -5.35 19.76 -0.93
N ALA A 15 -4.37 19.04 -1.47
CA ALA A 15 -4.15 18.95 -2.91
C ALA A 15 -5.32 18.27 -3.64
N HIS A 16 -5.85 17.18 -3.05
CA HIS A 16 -6.89 16.39 -3.69
C HIS A 16 -8.28 17.00 -3.50
N ILE A 17 -8.49 17.80 -2.43
CA ILE A 17 -9.69 18.65 -2.35
C ILE A 17 -9.73 19.63 -3.51
N ALA A 18 -8.62 20.32 -3.80
CA ALA A 18 -8.56 21.30 -4.88
C ALA A 18 -8.92 20.69 -6.25
N GLU A 19 -8.60 19.41 -6.45
CA GLU A 19 -8.95 18.64 -7.65
C GLU A 19 -10.42 18.16 -7.62
N ALA A 20 -10.90 17.68 -6.48
CA ALA A 20 -12.20 17.00 -6.36
C ALA A 20 -13.42 17.92 -6.12
N ILE A 21 -13.24 19.21 -5.84
CA ILE A 21 -14.34 20.17 -5.55
C ILE A 21 -15.49 20.12 -6.57
N HIS A 22 -15.17 19.91 -7.84
CA HIS A 22 -16.14 19.88 -8.94
C HIS A 22 -16.69 18.49 -9.24
N ASP A 23 -16.00 17.44 -8.79
CA ASP A 23 -16.39 16.04 -9.02
C ASP A 23 -17.34 15.53 -7.93
N VAL A 24 -17.28 16.11 -6.74
CA VAL A 24 -18.16 15.78 -5.62
C VAL A 24 -19.49 16.54 -5.78
N PRO A 25 -20.64 15.85 -5.84
CA PRO A 25 -21.93 16.51 -5.91
C PRO A 25 -22.26 17.22 -4.58
N PHE A 26 -22.77 18.45 -4.68
CA PHE A 26 -23.26 19.17 -3.51
C PHE A 26 -24.67 18.71 -3.15
N THR A 27 -24.82 17.93 -2.08
CA THR A 27 -26.09 17.44 -1.57
C THR A 27 -26.50 18.18 -0.30
N THR A 28 -25.87 17.88 0.83
CA THR A 28 -25.94 18.64 2.09
C THR A 28 -24.56 19.19 2.44
N PRO A 29 -24.45 20.28 3.23
CA PRO A 29 -23.16 20.82 3.64
C PRO A 29 -22.26 19.78 4.31
N GLU A 30 -22.82 18.96 5.21
CA GLU A 30 -22.10 17.93 5.95
C GLU A 30 -21.57 16.83 5.03
N GLU A 31 -22.42 16.34 4.12
CA GLU A 31 -22.04 15.28 3.19
C GLU A 31 -21.00 15.77 2.18
N TYR A 32 -21.18 16.99 1.67
CA TYR A 32 -20.22 17.58 0.73
C TYR A 32 -18.82 17.73 1.35
N ILE A 33 -18.75 18.23 2.59
CA ILE A 33 -17.47 18.35 3.32
C ILE A 33 -16.89 16.96 3.60
N TYR A 34 -17.72 16.01 4.05
CA TYR A 34 -17.29 14.64 4.31
C TYR A 34 -16.66 13.98 3.08
N GLN A 35 -17.32 14.08 1.93
CA GLN A 35 -16.82 13.51 0.67
C GLN A 35 -15.53 14.18 0.21
N LEU A 36 -15.38 15.50 0.36
CA LEU A 36 -14.12 16.17 0.04
C LEU A 36 -12.97 15.73 0.95
N LEU A 37 -13.24 15.58 2.26
CA LEU A 37 -12.24 15.09 3.21
C LEU A 37 -11.84 13.63 2.92
N LEU A 38 -12.79 12.79 2.51
CA LEU A 38 -12.50 11.42 2.05
C LEU A 38 -11.58 11.44 0.82
N LYS A 39 -11.85 12.29 -0.17
CA LYS A 39 -10.97 12.42 -1.36
C LYS A 39 -9.55 12.84 -0.99
N GLU A 40 -9.39 13.73 0.00
CA GLU A 40 -8.08 14.11 0.52
C GLU A 40 -7.36 12.96 1.22
N GLN A 41 -8.08 12.22 2.06
CA GLN A 41 -7.54 11.06 2.76
C GLN A 41 -7.06 9.99 1.76
N ASP A 42 -7.94 9.62 0.81
CA ASP A 42 -7.66 8.60 -0.19
C ASP A 42 -6.47 9.01 -1.07
N GLY A 43 -6.46 10.24 -1.58
CA GLY A 43 -5.37 10.72 -2.43
C GLY A 43 -4.02 10.72 -1.71
N ARG A 44 -3.99 11.09 -0.42
CA ARG A 44 -2.77 11.02 0.39
C ARG A 44 -2.31 9.59 0.62
N GLU A 45 -3.23 8.67 0.87
CA GLU A 45 -2.92 7.25 1.01
C GLU A 45 -2.33 6.68 -0.27
N GLN A 46 -2.95 6.95 -1.42
CA GLN A 46 -2.44 6.51 -2.72
C GLN A 46 -1.06 7.10 -3.03
N ALA A 47 -0.86 8.39 -2.75
CA ALA A 47 0.44 9.03 -2.93
C ALA A 47 1.52 8.42 -2.02
N ARG A 48 1.17 8.07 -0.78
CA ARG A 48 2.06 7.36 0.16
C ARG A 48 2.44 5.98 -0.37
N ILE A 49 1.46 5.18 -0.79
CA ILE A 49 1.68 3.82 -1.33
C ILE A 49 2.57 3.89 -2.58
N ALA A 50 2.26 4.78 -3.52
CA ALA A 50 3.04 4.97 -4.74
C ALA A 50 4.50 5.35 -4.45
N ARG A 51 4.72 6.23 -3.46
CA ARG A 51 6.06 6.60 -3.00
C ARG A 51 6.79 5.42 -2.36
N ASN A 52 6.13 4.65 -1.51
CA ASN A 52 6.73 3.49 -0.85
C ASN A 52 7.14 2.42 -1.88
N LEU A 53 6.25 2.09 -2.83
CA LEU A 53 6.54 1.16 -3.92
C LEU A 53 7.74 1.63 -4.78
N LYS A 54 7.80 2.92 -5.10
CA LYS A 54 8.93 3.50 -5.84
C LYS A 54 10.25 3.40 -5.06
N ASN A 55 10.22 3.67 -3.77
CA ASN A 55 11.39 3.62 -2.89
C ASN A 55 11.88 2.19 -2.63
N ALA A 56 10.97 1.21 -2.69
CA ALA A 56 11.30 -0.18 -2.43
C ALA A 56 12.17 -0.82 -3.50
N ARG A 57 12.18 -0.32 -4.74
CA ARG A 57 13.06 -0.79 -5.83
C ARG A 57 12.97 -2.29 -6.10
N PHE A 58 11.76 -2.85 -6.08
CA PHE A 58 11.54 -4.25 -6.47
C PHE A 58 12.02 -4.49 -7.91
N ILE A 59 12.58 -5.68 -8.14
CA ILE A 59 13.10 -6.09 -9.46
C ILE A 59 11.94 -6.25 -10.45
N ASP A 60 10.78 -6.68 -9.97
CA ASP A 60 9.60 -6.95 -10.78
C ASP A 60 8.28 -6.54 -10.09
N THR A 61 7.16 -6.72 -10.80
CA THR A 61 5.82 -6.37 -10.34
C THR A 61 5.06 -7.58 -9.78
N LYS A 62 5.77 -8.53 -9.17
CA LYS A 62 5.15 -9.76 -8.67
C LYS A 62 4.28 -9.50 -7.45
N THR A 63 3.06 -10.02 -7.47
CA THR A 63 2.10 -9.90 -6.38
C THR A 63 1.81 -11.25 -5.74
N LEU A 64 1.08 -11.24 -4.61
CA LEU A 64 0.72 -12.46 -3.89
C LEU A 64 -0.36 -13.26 -4.63
N GLU A 65 -1.23 -12.58 -5.39
CA GLU A 65 -2.26 -13.21 -6.22
C GLU A 65 -1.65 -14.03 -7.35
N GLY A 66 -0.52 -13.56 -7.89
CA GLY A 66 0.23 -14.28 -8.91
C GLY A 66 1.23 -15.30 -8.36
N TYR A 67 1.29 -15.52 -7.05
CA TYR A 67 2.21 -16.47 -6.45
C TYR A 67 1.59 -17.87 -6.34
N GLU A 68 2.20 -18.84 -7.02
CA GLU A 68 1.76 -20.23 -6.97
C GLU A 68 2.31 -20.95 -5.74
N TRP A 69 1.39 -21.31 -4.84
CA TRP A 69 1.71 -22.14 -3.69
C TRP A 69 1.82 -23.60 -4.13
N HIS A 70 2.95 -24.24 -3.89
CA HIS A 70 3.19 -25.64 -4.23
C HIS A 70 3.57 -26.45 -2.99
N LYS A 71 3.47 -27.78 -3.12
CA LYS A 71 3.65 -28.76 -2.04
C LYS A 71 5.04 -28.74 -1.39
N ASP A 72 6.06 -28.22 -2.08
CA ASP A 72 7.43 -28.18 -1.58
C ASP A 72 7.71 -26.92 -0.73
N ILE A 73 6.74 -26.02 -0.59
CA ILE A 73 6.81 -24.90 0.36
C ILE A 73 6.42 -25.42 1.74
N CYS A 74 7.41 -25.53 2.62
CA CYS A 74 7.19 -25.91 4.01
C CYS A 74 7.17 -24.68 4.90
N LEU A 75 6.04 -24.44 5.56
CA LEU A 75 5.92 -23.44 6.63
C LEU A 75 6.11 -24.12 8.00
N PRO A 76 6.76 -23.46 8.97
CA PRO A 76 6.80 -23.94 10.34
C PRO A 76 5.39 -24.13 10.93
N SER A 77 5.23 -25.04 11.88
CA SER A 77 3.93 -25.36 12.50
C SER A 77 3.23 -24.17 13.17
N HIS A 78 3.99 -23.15 13.56
CA HIS A 78 3.50 -21.94 14.22
C HIS A 78 3.23 -20.77 13.26
N LEU A 79 3.43 -20.95 11.95
CA LEU A 79 3.22 -19.91 10.95
C LEU A 79 2.24 -20.43 9.89
N SER A 80 1.03 -19.88 9.88
CA SER A 80 0.08 -20.12 8.80
C SER A 80 0.43 -19.30 7.56
N LYS A 81 -0.04 -19.78 6.40
CA LYS A 81 0.05 -19.04 5.13
C LYS A 81 -0.66 -17.69 5.24
N GLU A 82 -1.82 -17.67 5.90
CA GLU A 82 -2.67 -16.50 6.05
C GLU A 82 -1.95 -15.42 6.86
N GLU A 83 -1.32 -15.77 7.98
CA GLU A 83 -0.53 -14.82 8.79
C GLU A 83 0.65 -14.25 8.02
N LEU A 84 1.34 -15.09 7.23
CA LEU A 84 2.44 -14.64 6.38
C LEU A 84 1.94 -13.64 5.33
N VAL A 85 0.85 -13.98 4.63
CA VAL A 85 0.22 -13.13 3.62
C VAL A 85 -0.34 -11.84 4.23
N GLN A 86 -0.85 -11.86 5.46
CA GLN A 86 -1.34 -10.64 6.15
C GLN A 86 -0.23 -9.79 6.75
N LEU A 87 1.02 -10.25 6.68
CA LEU A 87 2.21 -9.55 7.19
C LEU A 87 2.22 -9.42 8.71
N ASP A 88 1.58 -10.36 9.41
CA ASP A 88 1.45 -10.30 10.87
C ASP A 88 2.82 -10.33 11.57
N PHE A 89 3.80 -10.99 10.95
CA PHE A 89 5.20 -11.00 11.40
C PHE A 89 5.79 -9.58 11.53
N ILE A 90 5.39 -8.61 10.69
CA ILE A 90 5.86 -7.22 10.79
C ILE A 90 5.36 -6.59 12.10
N ARG A 91 4.08 -6.79 12.41
CA ARG A 91 3.45 -6.26 13.63
C ARG A 91 4.02 -6.90 14.88
N ARG A 92 4.33 -8.21 14.81
CA ARG A 92 5.00 -8.97 15.87
C ARG A 92 6.50 -8.69 15.99
N LYS A 93 7.09 -7.91 15.07
CA LYS A 93 8.54 -7.64 14.97
C LYS A 93 9.37 -8.92 14.82
N GLU A 94 8.85 -9.86 14.04
CA GLU A 94 9.47 -11.15 13.73
C GLU A 94 10.14 -11.10 12.35
N ASN A 95 11.16 -11.94 12.16
CA ASN A 95 11.82 -12.08 10.87
C ASN A 95 11.30 -13.29 10.12
N VAL A 96 11.10 -13.14 8.81
CA VAL A 96 10.81 -14.25 7.90
C VAL A 96 12.05 -14.52 7.05
N ILE A 97 12.54 -15.75 7.07
CA ILE A 97 13.71 -16.18 6.30
C ILE A 97 13.24 -17.24 5.29
N LEU A 98 13.45 -16.97 4.00
CA LEU A 98 13.10 -17.90 2.91
C LEU A 98 14.34 -18.70 2.50
N VAL A 99 14.29 -20.03 2.66
CA VAL A 99 15.42 -20.94 2.36
C VAL A 99 15.00 -21.98 1.34
N GLY A 100 15.87 -22.26 0.36
CA GLY A 100 15.62 -23.27 -0.67
C GLY A 100 16.47 -23.08 -1.93
N ALA A 101 16.50 -24.08 -2.81
CA ALA A 101 17.27 -24.09 -4.05
C ALA A 101 16.91 -22.89 -4.98
N PRO A 102 17.81 -22.46 -5.89
CA PRO A 102 17.47 -21.46 -6.91
C PRO A 102 16.20 -21.83 -7.70
N GLY A 103 15.41 -20.84 -8.08
CA GLY A 103 14.18 -21.06 -8.87
C GLY A 103 12.92 -21.47 -8.08
N THR A 104 13.00 -21.66 -6.76
CA THR A 104 11.83 -22.05 -5.93
C THR A 104 10.89 -20.90 -5.53
N GLY A 105 10.88 -19.79 -6.28
CA GLY A 105 9.95 -18.68 -6.03
C GLY A 105 10.25 -17.77 -4.82
N LYS A 106 11.40 -17.91 -4.14
CA LYS A 106 11.75 -17.07 -2.96
C LYS A 106 11.75 -15.57 -3.27
N THR A 107 12.40 -15.16 -4.36
CA THR A 107 12.47 -13.75 -4.78
C THR A 107 11.09 -13.20 -5.12
N HIS A 108 10.22 -14.02 -5.75
CA HIS A 108 8.83 -13.66 -6.00
C HIS A 108 8.08 -13.45 -4.70
N LEU A 109 8.10 -14.43 -3.79
CA LEU A 109 7.36 -14.34 -2.52
C LEU A 109 7.84 -13.14 -1.69
N ALA A 110 9.15 -12.93 -1.58
CA ALA A 110 9.71 -11.77 -0.87
C ALA A 110 9.28 -10.43 -1.50
N SER A 111 9.31 -10.33 -2.82
CA SER A 111 8.87 -9.12 -3.54
C SER A 111 7.37 -8.90 -3.34
N ALA A 112 6.55 -9.94 -3.46
CA ALA A 112 5.12 -9.89 -3.30
C ALA A 112 4.69 -9.48 -1.87
N LEU A 113 5.31 -10.06 -0.84
CA LEU A 113 5.12 -9.65 0.55
C LEU A 113 5.53 -8.18 0.77
N GLY A 114 6.67 -7.78 0.21
CA GLY A 114 7.15 -6.40 0.28
C GLY A 114 6.20 -5.40 -0.40
N ARG A 115 5.60 -5.76 -1.54
CA ARG A 115 4.60 -4.91 -2.22
C ARG A 115 3.35 -4.76 -1.37
N LYS A 116 2.81 -5.86 -0.84
CA LYS A 116 1.67 -5.79 0.08
C LYS A 116 1.99 -4.95 1.31
N ALA A 117 3.23 -5.01 1.80
CA ALA A 117 3.65 -4.16 2.92
C ALA A 117 3.64 -2.67 2.54
N CYS A 118 4.08 -2.31 1.34
CA CYS A 118 3.97 -0.94 0.83
C CYS A 118 2.51 -0.48 0.73
N GLU A 119 1.61 -1.35 0.26
CA GLU A 119 0.17 -1.09 0.17
C GLU A 119 -0.47 -0.88 1.55
N GLN A 120 0.00 -1.59 2.58
CA GLN A 120 -0.40 -1.35 3.98
C GLN A 120 0.31 -0.14 4.63
N GLY A 121 1.11 0.61 3.87
CA GLY A 121 1.77 1.83 4.32
C GLY A 121 3.12 1.62 5.01
N PHE A 122 3.67 0.40 5.02
CA PHE A 122 5.02 0.15 5.51
C PHE A 122 6.07 0.62 4.49
N GLU A 123 7.21 1.08 4.99
CA GLU A 123 8.37 1.37 4.15
C GLU A 123 9.17 0.09 3.94
N VAL A 124 9.47 -0.23 2.68
CA VAL A 124 10.21 -1.43 2.29
C VAL A 124 11.40 -1.04 1.44
N ARG A 125 12.44 -1.86 1.47
CA ARG A 125 13.56 -1.78 0.54
C ARG A 125 14.00 -3.16 0.09
N PHE A 126 14.13 -3.32 -1.21
CA PHE A 126 14.60 -4.53 -1.86
C PHE A 126 16.00 -4.25 -2.45
N TYR A 127 16.88 -5.25 -2.36
CA TYR A 127 18.30 -5.16 -2.78
C TYR A 127 18.64 -6.30 -3.73
#